data_AF-A0A3C1REY0-F1
#
_entry.id   AF-A0A3C1REY0-F1
#
_cell.length_a   1.000
_cell.length_b   1.000
_cell.length_c   1.000
_cell.angle_alpha   90.00
_cell.angle_beta   90.00
_cell.angle_gamma   90.00
#
_symmetry.space_group_name_H-M   'P 1'
#
loop_
_entity.id
_entity.type
_entity.pdbx_description
1 polymer ?
#
loop_
_entity_poly.entity_id
_entity_poly.type
_entity_poly.pdbx_seq_one_letter_code
_entity_poly.pdbx_strand_id
1 'polypeptide(L)'
;MSNSNHHGFHSFEGKNVLCTLASFQEESFGRFGRLFRNLPPLYTTPPSLSNLGKKSGPMDAGSTPRFTNSVPLGMIFFGQFIDHDITFDTTSSFSKLNNPNQIANTRSAQLDLDCVFGGGPEDEPFMYASRSEGFFLLTGKTNKNADQTANLEKHDLARSGKGVAIIGDPRNDENRVISQLQLAFIRFYNAVYADIKTSKPALSPEETYAEAKRTVTWHYHWIILNEFLPALCGKKIVQDILGNGRKFYQPCNHPFIPVEFSVAAYRFGHTMIAQNLKLKKTGSAHSIFSPEFGQGFAKITNPNQVIEWEVLFDFDGSYQRAERLDSTLAPALLDLPFVPSPDPDDKSLATRNLRRSQSFLLPSGENAAVAIGRPAAEIDTVNDFIKTKTSPHNVDLSAGTPLWYYILAEAEVIGRMESGTSFLPGEGLGPVGATIVAEVLIGLLELDENSYLGSNRDWTPTLSSTKTYSMKDLLTKSLTAVEI
;
A
#
# COMPACT_ATOMS: atom_id res chain seq x y z
N MET A 1 10.74 -45.39 36.27
CA MET A 1 9.29 -45.24 36.07
C MET A 1 9.04 -43.78 35.74
N SER A 2 8.37 -43.56 34.62
CA SER A 2 8.29 -42.32 33.85
C SER A 2 7.48 -41.21 34.52
N ASN A 3 8.05 -40.00 34.58
CA ASN A 3 7.27 -38.77 34.66
C ASN A 3 6.63 -38.51 33.29
N SER A 4 5.37 -38.93 33.15
CA SER A 4 4.54 -38.56 32.01
C SER A 4 4.02 -37.14 32.20
N ASN A 5 4.76 -36.15 31.70
CA ASN A 5 4.15 -34.86 31.35
C ASN A 5 3.29 -35.09 30.12
N HIS A 6 1.96 -35.10 30.30
CA HIS A 6 1.03 -35.15 29.19
C HIS A 6 1.21 -33.90 28.30
N HIS A 7 1.51 -34.12 27.02
CA HIS A 7 1.41 -33.11 25.97
C HIS A 7 -0.05 -32.62 25.91
N GLY A 8 -0.31 -31.37 26.29
CA GLY A 8 -1.64 -30.77 26.12
C GLY A 8 -2.00 -29.61 27.06
N PHE A 9 -1.28 -29.39 28.16
CA PHE A 9 -1.55 -28.27 29.08
C PHE A 9 -0.34 -27.35 29.21
N HIS A 10 -0.06 -26.56 28.18
CA HIS A 10 0.66 -25.31 28.39
C HIS A 10 -0.37 -24.23 28.74
N SER A 11 -0.27 -23.65 29.94
CA SER A 11 -0.93 -22.38 30.22
C SER A 11 -0.37 -21.35 29.23
N PHE A 12 -1.23 -20.73 28.42
CA PHE A 12 -0.87 -19.56 27.64
C PHE A 12 -0.43 -18.44 28.61
N GLU A 13 0.87 -18.32 28.86
CA GLU A 13 1.45 -17.16 29.55
C GLU A 13 1.25 -15.92 28.67
N GLY A 14 0.82 -14.80 29.29
CA GLY A 14 0.55 -13.53 28.59
C GLY A 14 -0.92 -13.14 28.43
N LYS A 15 -1.89 -13.92 28.92
CA LYS A 15 -3.33 -13.52 28.87
C LYS A 15 -3.64 -12.23 29.63
N ASN A 16 -2.84 -11.87 30.63
CA ASN A 16 -2.92 -10.60 31.35
C ASN A 16 -2.71 -9.38 30.43
N VAL A 17 -2.00 -9.51 29.31
CA VAL A 17 -1.86 -8.45 28.31
C VAL A 17 -3.18 -8.21 27.57
N LEU A 18 -4.05 -9.23 27.43
CA LEU A 18 -5.41 -9.06 26.91
C LEU A 18 -6.30 -8.25 27.87
N CYS A 19 -5.92 -8.16 29.16
CA CYS A 19 -6.67 -7.46 30.20
C CYS A 19 -6.08 -6.08 30.56
N THR A 20 -4.97 -5.67 29.93
CA THR A 20 -4.31 -4.38 30.20
C THR A 20 -4.15 -3.57 28.92
N LEU A 21 -4.84 -2.43 28.84
CA LEU A 21 -4.76 -1.50 27.70
C LEU A 21 -3.55 -0.53 27.79
N ALA A 22 -2.82 -0.56 28.91
CA ALA A 22 -1.81 0.46 29.25
C ALA A 22 -0.66 0.56 28.24
N SER A 23 -0.26 -0.54 27.59
CA SER A 23 0.83 -0.54 26.60
C SER A 23 0.46 0.11 25.26
N PHE A 24 -0.80 0.51 25.05
CA PHE A 24 -1.32 1.00 23.77
C PHE A 24 -1.60 2.51 23.72
N GLN A 25 -1.31 3.23 24.80
CA GLN A 25 -1.55 4.68 24.89
C GLN A 25 -0.35 5.54 24.50
N GLU A 26 0.88 5.01 24.64
CA GLU A 26 2.09 5.79 24.39
C GLU A 26 2.43 5.84 22.89
N GLU A 27 2.55 7.05 22.36
CA GLU A 27 3.10 7.29 21.02
C GLU A 27 4.63 7.39 21.10
N SER A 28 5.32 6.81 20.12
CA SER A 28 6.77 6.90 20.01
C SER A 28 7.17 7.20 18.57
N PHE A 29 8.08 8.16 18.40
CA PHE A 29 8.64 8.50 17.11
C PHE A 29 9.28 7.28 16.43
N GLY A 30 9.03 7.10 15.13
CA GLY A 30 9.57 5.98 14.37
C GLY A 30 9.02 4.60 14.75
N ARG A 31 7.84 4.53 15.40
CA ARG A 31 7.19 3.27 15.77
C ARG A 31 5.75 3.19 15.26
N PHE A 32 5.24 1.96 15.17
CA PHE A 32 3.81 1.75 14.93
C PHE A 32 3.00 2.15 16.17
N GLY A 33 1.72 2.48 15.96
CA GLY A 33 0.79 2.81 17.04
C GLY A 33 -0.59 2.21 16.82
N ARG A 34 -1.60 2.72 17.54
CA ARG A 34 -3.01 2.32 17.37
C ARG A 34 -3.89 3.50 17.03
N LEU A 35 -4.81 3.26 16.10
CA LEU A 35 -5.91 4.16 15.78
C LEU A 35 -6.99 4.10 16.86
N PHE A 36 -7.41 2.88 17.24
CA PHE A 36 -8.48 2.67 18.20
C PHE A 36 -7.94 2.22 19.57
N ARG A 37 -7.44 3.18 20.36
CA ARG A 37 -6.78 2.89 21.65
C ARG A 37 -7.69 2.29 22.73
N ASN A 38 -8.99 2.54 22.63
CA ASN A 38 -9.98 2.18 23.65
C ASN A 38 -10.85 0.98 23.26
N LEU A 39 -10.68 0.43 22.04
CA LEU A 39 -11.48 -0.72 21.62
C LEU A 39 -10.91 -2.02 22.19
N PRO A 40 -11.78 -2.93 22.66
CA PRO A 40 -11.33 -4.21 23.17
C PRO A 40 -10.72 -5.06 22.03
N PRO A 41 -9.64 -5.80 22.29
CA PRO A 41 -9.05 -6.67 21.29
C PRO A 41 -9.97 -7.86 20.98
N LEU A 42 -9.95 -8.32 19.73
CA LEU A 42 -10.60 -9.57 19.34
C LEU A 42 -9.60 -10.72 19.47
N TYR A 43 -10.06 -11.83 20.06
CA TYR A 43 -9.39 -13.12 19.95
C TYR A 43 -10.23 -14.08 19.12
N THR A 44 -9.65 -14.57 18.04
CA THR A 44 -10.20 -15.62 17.20
C THR A 44 -9.32 -16.85 17.29
N THR A 45 -9.94 -18.03 17.41
CA THR A 45 -9.20 -19.28 17.59
C THR A 45 -8.34 -19.58 16.35
N PRO A 46 -7.09 -20.08 16.50
CA PRO A 46 -6.24 -20.40 15.36
C PRO A 46 -6.90 -21.31 14.31
N PRO A 47 -7.67 -22.37 14.68
CA PRO A 47 -8.40 -23.17 13.69
C PRO A 47 -9.41 -22.37 12.87
N SER A 48 -10.09 -21.38 13.45
CA SER A 48 -11.03 -20.52 12.73
C SER A 48 -10.30 -19.61 11.74
N LEU A 49 -9.16 -19.04 12.14
CA LEU A 49 -8.32 -18.24 11.24
C LEU A 49 -7.77 -19.07 10.07
N SER A 50 -7.31 -20.29 10.35
CA SER A 50 -6.86 -21.23 9.33
C SER A 50 -7.99 -21.67 8.40
N ASN A 51 -9.16 -22.02 8.93
CA ASN A 51 -10.32 -22.41 8.12
C ASN A 51 -10.86 -21.28 7.27
N LEU A 52 -10.72 -20.02 7.72
CA LEU A 52 -11.11 -18.84 6.98
C LEU A 52 -10.17 -18.62 5.77
N GLY A 53 -8.85 -18.70 5.99
CA GLY A 53 -7.83 -18.38 4.99
C GLY A 53 -7.30 -19.56 4.17
N LYS A 54 -7.69 -20.80 4.42
CA LYS A 54 -7.21 -21.95 3.65
C LYS A 54 -7.76 -21.96 2.22
N LYS A 55 -7.04 -22.65 1.32
CA LYS A 55 -7.55 -23.04 0.00
C LYS A 55 -8.88 -23.79 0.14
N SER A 56 -9.85 -23.48 -0.70
CA SER A 56 -11.25 -23.94 -0.60
C SER A 56 -11.99 -23.50 0.69
N GLY A 57 -11.44 -22.53 1.43
CA GLY A 57 -12.11 -21.84 2.52
C GLY A 57 -12.97 -20.67 2.02
N PRO A 58 -13.62 -19.91 2.93
CA PRO A 58 -14.48 -18.78 2.57
C PRO A 58 -13.77 -17.66 1.78
N MET A 59 -12.45 -17.53 1.92
CA MET A 59 -11.64 -16.52 1.23
C MET A 59 -11.08 -16.99 -0.13
N ASP A 60 -11.49 -18.15 -0.66
CA ASP A 60 -11.06 -18.64 -1.97
C ASP A 60 -11.99 -18.14 -3.09
N ALA A 61 -11.46 -17.35 -4.01
CA ALA A 61 -12.22 -16.79 -5.14
C ALA A 61 -12.54 -17.82 -6.23
N GLY A 62 -11.86 -18.97 -6.23
CA GLY A 62 -11.86 -19.88 -7.36
C GLY A 62 -11.22 -19.27 -8.61
N SER A 63 -11.72 -19.62 -9.79
CA SER A 63 -11.03 -19.35 -11.07
C SER A 63 -11.61 -18.19 -11.90
N THR A 64 -12.70 -17.56 -11.47
CA THR A 64 -13.36 -16.52 -12.27
C THR A 64 -13.17 -15.14 -11.64
N PRO A 65 -12.23 -14.31 -12.15
CA PRO A 65 -12.01 -12.98 -11.63
C PRO A 65 -13.21 -12.08 -11.91
N ARG A 66 -13.51 -11.19 -10.96
CA ARG A 66 -14.54 -10.14 -11.12
C ARG A 66 -13.84 -8.80 -11.11
N PHE A 67 -14.10 -7.96 -12.11
CA PHE A 67 -13.44 -6.65 -12.22
C PHE A 67 -14.33 -5.52 -11.72
N THR A 68 -13.67 -4.46 -11.25
CA THR A 68 -14.29 -3.15 -11.01
C THR A 68 -14.76 -2.55 -12.34
N ASN A 69 -15.60 -1.53 -12.27
CA ASN A 69 -16.08 -0.73 -13.39
C ASN A 69 -15.36 0.62 -13.51
N SER A 70 -14.62 1.03 -12.49
CA SER A 70 -14.06 2.40 -12.42
C SER A 70 -12.63 2.49 -11.92
N VAL A 71 -12.06 1.44 -11.33
CA VAL A 71 -10.73 1.51 -10.72
C VAL A 71 -9.66 1.04 -11.71
N PRO A 72 -8.73 1.91 -12.15
CA PRO A 72 -7.59 1.49 -12.94
C PRO A 72 -6.70 0.55 -12.15
N LEU A 73 -6.22 -0.54 -12.77
CA LEU A 73 -5.32 -1.50 -12.12
C LEU A 73 -4.03 -0.82 -11.62
N GLY A 74 -3.56 0.22 -12.31
CA GLY A 74 -2.43 1.04 -11.89
C GLY A 74 -2.61 1.67 -10.51
N MET A 75 -3.84 1.96 -10.06
CA MET A 75 -4.09 2.50 -8.71
C MET A 75 -3.76 1.50 -7.62
N ILE A 76 -3.85 0.20 -7.87
CA ILE A 76 -3.50 -0.83 -6.89
C ILE A 76 -1.99 -0.88 -6.70
N PHE A 77 -1.22 -0.77 -7.79
CA PHE A 77 0.24 -0.66 -7.74
C PHE A 77 0.71 0.67 -7.15
N PHE A 78 -0.03 1.76 -7.40
CA PHE A 78 0.25 3.03 -6.74
C PHE A 78 0.00 2.96 -5.23
N GLY A 79 -1.04 2.23 -4.78
CA GLY A 79 -1.26 1.94 -3.36
C GLY A 79 -0.11 1.15 -2.73
N GLN A 80 0.44 0.17 -3.45
CA GLN A 80 1.64 -0.54 -3.01
C GLN A 80 2.87 0.39 -2.93
N PHE A 81 3.05 1.28 -3.91
CA PHE A 81 4.13 2.26 -3.90
C PHE A 81 4.02 3.21 -2.70
N ILE A 82 2.82 3.67 -2.37
CA ILE A 82 2.54 4.45 -1.16
C ILE A 82 2.91 3.63 0.10
N ASP A 83 2.52 2.36 0.19
CA ASP A 83 2.88 1.50 1.34
C ASP A 83 4.40 1.44 1.56
N HIS A 84 5.17 1.37 0.47
CA HIS A 84 6.64 1.32 0.53
C HIS A 84 7.27 2.65 0.98
N ASP A 85 6.57 3.77 0.79
CA ASP A 85 6.96 5.11 1.25
C ASP A 85 6.75 5.26 2.76
N ILE A 86 5.59 4.84 3.28
CA ILE A 86 5.22 5.11 4.68
C ILE A 86 5.48 3.95 5.65
N THR A 87 5.69 2.73 5.17
CA THR A 87 5.88 1.56 6.05
C THR A 87 7.07 0.71 5.64
N PHE A 88 7.88 0.32 6.63
CA PHE A 88 8.79 -0.82 6.51
C PHE A 88 8.95 -1.50 7.88
N ASP A 89 8.48 -2.75 7.96
CA ASP A 89 8.58 -3.58 9.16
C ASP A 89 9.39 -4.85 8.85
N THR A 90 10.58 -4.93 9.43
CA THR A 90 11.50 -6.07 9.30
C THR A 90 11.53 -6.96 10.54
N THR A 91 10.79 -6.62 11.60
CA THR A 91 11.04 -7.18 12.95
C THR A 91 9.84 -7.91 13.57
N SER A 92 8.62 -7.69 13.08
CA SER A 92 7.44 -8.33 13.66
C SER A 92 7.33 -9.82 13.30
N SER A 93 6.83 -10.64 14.23
CA SER A 93 6.55 -12.08 13.97
C SER A 93 5.08 -12.44 14.13
N PHE A 94 4.56 -13.33 13.28
CA PHE A 94 3.19 -13.85 13.39
C PHE A 94 3.05 -14.94 14.49
N SER A 95 4.17 -15.43 15.05
CA SER A 95 4.19 -16.52 16.05
C SER A 95 4.16 -16.05 17.51
N LYS A 96 4.15 -14.73 17.77
CA LYS A 96 4.13 -14.13 19.11
C LYS A 96 3.26 -12.89 19.12
N LEU A 97 2.78 -12.48 20.31
CA LEU A 97 2.14 -11.18 20.47
C LEU A 97 3.17 -10.06 20.22
N ASN A 98 2.74 -9.06 19.45
CA ASN A 98 3.56 -7.90 19.12
C ASN A 98 2.99 -6.66 19.82
N ASN A 99 3.88 -5.87 20.42
CA ASN A 99 3.54 -4.54 20.88
C ASN A 99 3.87 -3.52 19.77
N PRO A 100 2.89 -2.82 19.18
CA PRO A 100 3.15 -1.84 18.12
C PRO A 100 4.14 -0.75 18.55
N ASN A 101 4.03 -0.29 19.79
CA ASN A 101 4.88 0.74 20.38
C ASN A 101 6.32 0.27 20.65
N GLN A 102 6.65 -1.00 20.35
CA GLN A 102 8.01 -1.55 20.43
C GLN A 102 8.56 -1.93 19.05
N ILE A 103 7.75 -1.87 18.00
CA ILE A 103 8.18 -2.18 16.63
C ILE A 103 8.56 -0.88 15.95
N ALA A 104 9.83 -0.79 15.56
CA ALA A 104 10.31 0.32 14.76
C ALA A 104 9.68 0.24 13.36
N ASN A 105 9.08 1.34 12.92
CA ASN A 105 8.90 1.59 11.51
C ASN A 105 10.25 2.09 11.01
N THR A 106 10.93 1.31 10.18
CA THR A 106 12.25 1.70 9.64
C THR A 106 12.14 2.70 8.49
N ARG A 107 10.92 3.18 8.20
CA ARG A 107 10.61 4.32 7.32
C ARG A 107 10.14 5.52 8.16
N SER A 108 10.23 6.71 7.57
CA SER A 108 9.50 7.87 8.07
C SER A 108 8.00 7.54 8.03
N ALA A 109 7.23 7.99 9.04
CA ALA A 109 5.77 7.99 8.92
C ALA A 109 5.35 9.24 8.13
N GLN A 110 5.92 9.45 6.95
CA GLN A 110 5.74 10.62 6.10
C GLN A 110 5.66 10.18 4.64
N LEU A 111 4.97 10.97 3.81
CA LEU A 111 4.81 10.71 2.38
C LEU A 111 5.88 11.49 1.59
N ASP A 112 7.14 11.40 1.99
CA ASP A 112 8.23 12.28 1.53
C ASP A 112 9.05 11.70 0.37
N LEU A 113 8.58 10.59 -0.21
CA LEU A 113 9.25 9.87 -1.30
C LEU A 113 10.67 9.44 -0.94
N ASP A 114 10.90 9.05 0.32
CA ASP A 114 12.19 8.50 0.75
C ASP A 114 12.55 7.22 -0.03
N CYS A 115 11.53 6.50 -0.53
CA CYS A 115 11.68 5.35 -1.41
C CYS A 115 12.27 5.72 -2.78
N VAL A 116 12.19 6.99 -3.19
CA VAL A 116 12.76 7.55 -4.43
C VAL A 116 14.07 8.28 -4.15
N PHE A 117 14.08 9.16 -3.16
CA PHE A 117 15.18 10.07 -2.89
C PHE A 117 16.24 9.48 -1.94
N GLY A 118 15.92 8.41 -1.23
CA GLY A 118 16.79 7.89 -0.18
C GLY A 118 17.10 8.97 0.86
N GLY A 119 18.33 8.97 1.37
CA GLY A 119 18.86 10.04 2.22
C GLY A 119 19.15 11.37 1.50
N GLY A 120 18.98 11.44 0.18
CA GLY A 120 19.37 12.59 -0.62
C GLY A 120 20.83 12.55 -1.09
N PRO A 121 21.28 13.54 -1.88
CA PRO A 121 22.60 13.52 -2.53
C PRO A 121 23.79 13.66 -1.56
N GLU A 122 23.58 14.07 -0.31
CA GLU A 122 24.62 14.15 0.72
C GLU A 122 24.83 12.80 1.43
N ASP A 123 23.73 12.17 1.88
CA ASP A 123 23.78 10.90 2.62
C ASP A 123 23.95 9.68 1.70
N GLU A 124 23.30 9.70 0.53
CA GLU A 124 23.30 8.61 -0.45
C GLU A 124 23.73 9.09 -1.86
N PRO A 125 24.94 9.68 -2.00
CA PRO A 125 25.41 10.29 -3.25
C PRO A 125 25.49 9.30 -4.42
N PHE A 126 25.59 7.99 -4.14
CA PHE A 126 25.66 6.93 -5.15
C PHE A 126 24.35 6.75 -5.94
N MET A 127 23.24 7.36 -5.50
CA MET A 127 21.97 7.41 -6.25
C MET A 127 21.90 8.57 -7.24
N TYR A 128 22.85 9.51 -7.19
CA TYR A 128 22.78 10.79 -7.88
C TYR A 128 23.98 11.02 -8.82
N ALA A 129 23.74 11.81 -9.87
CA ALA A 129 24.80 12.42 -10.65
C ALA A 129 25.59 13.41 -9.80
N SER A 130 26.83 13.71 -10.23
CA SER A 130 27.71 14.60 -9.47
C SER A 130 27.09 15.98 -9.27
N ARG A 131 27.56 16.72 -8.26
CA ARG A 131 27.16 18.11 -8.03
C ARG A 131 27.33 18.99 -9.28
N SER A 132 28.39 18.77 -10.06
CA SER A 132 28.63 19.50 -11.32
C SER A 132 27.61 19.21 -12.42
N GLU A 133 27.02 18.01 -12.42
CA GLU A 133 25.98 17.62 -13.37
C GLU A 133 24.59 18.07 -12.90
N GLY A 134 24.40 18.15 -11.57
CA GLY A 134 23.25 18.74 -10.91
C GLY A 134 22.32 17.74 -10.25
N PHE A 135 22.83 16.82 -9.43
CA PHE A 135 22.02 15.93 -8.57
C PHE A 135 20.80 15.28 -9.25
N PHE A 136 20.93 14.89 -10.51
CA PHE A 136 19.93 14.08 -11.20
C PHE A 136 19.99 12.66 -10.64
N LEU A 137 18.84 12.01 -10.43
CA LEU A 137 18.81 10.62 -9.99
C LEU A 137 19.27 9.71 -11.14
N LEU A 138 20.07 8.69 -10.80
CA LEU A 138 20.60 7.76 -11.78
C LEU A 138 19.51 6.83 -12.33
N THR A 139 19.62 6.50 -13.62
CA THR A 139 18.80 5.50 -14.31
C THR A 139 19.71 4.43 -14.90
N GLY A 140 19.15 3.34 -15.43
CA GLY A 140 19.96 2.31 -16.09
C GLY A 140 20.82 2.85 -17.23
N LYS A 141 20.33 3.87 -17.95
CA LYS A 141 21.06 4.53 -19.03
C LYS A 141 22.21 5.40 -18.54
N THR A 142 21.99 6.24 -17.52
CA THR A 142 23.06 7.12 -17.01
C THR A 142 24.12 6.30 -16.25
N ASN A 143 23.70 5.23 -15.58
CA ASN A 143 24.59 4.30 -14.88
C ASN A 143 25.34 3.33 -15.82
N LYS A 144 24.88 3.15 -17.08
CA LYS A 144 25.43 2.19 -18.05
C LYS A 144 25.49 0.77 -17.47
N ASN A 145 24.32 0.26 -17.09
CA ASN A 145 24.18 -1.03 -16.43
C ASN A 145 25.00 -2.13 -17.14
N ALA A 146 25.83 -2.83 -16.36
CA ALA A 146 26.65 -3.91 -16.87
C ALA A 146 25.81 -4.99 -17.57
N ASP A 147 26.32 -5.47 -18.71
CA ASP A 147 25.70 -6.52 -19.52
C ASP A 147 24.25 -6.21 -19.95
N GLN A 148 23.93 -4.95 -20.19
CA GLN A 148 22.64 -4.51 -20.72
C GLN A 148 22.85 -3.63 -21.96
N THR A 149 21.98 -3.73 -22.95
CA THR A 149 22.09 -2.92 -24.17
C THR A 149 21.48 -1.54 -23.95
N ALA A 150 22.01 -0.51 -24.61
CA ALA A 150 21.49 0.87 -24.50
C ALA A 150 19.98 1.01 -24.76
N ASN A 151 19.41 0.14 -25.60
CA ASN A 151 17.96 0.15 -25.85
C ASN A 151 17.13 -0.36 -24.66
N LEU A 152 17.69 -1.22 -23.81
CA LEU A 152 17.04 -1.74 -22.60
C LEU A 152 17.41 -0.92 -21.36
N GLU A 153 18.65 -0.44 -21.27
CA GLU A 153 19.14 0.40 -20.15
C GLU A 153 18.26 1.63 -19.93
N LYS A 154 17.80 2.28 -21.00
CA LYS A 154 16.87 3.42 -20.94
C LYS A 154 15.50 3.04 -20.37
N HIS A 155 15.22 1.78 -20.10
CA HIS A 155 13.96 1.36 -19.48
C HIS A 155 14.16 0.73 -18.11
N ASP A 156 15.39 0.70 -17.59
CA ASP A 156 15.71 0.05 -16.33
C ASP A 156 16.13 1.06 -15.25
N LEU A 157 16.06 0.61 -14.00
CA LEU A 157 16.66 1.30 -12.88
C LEU A 157 18.20 1.25 -12.98
N ALA A 158 18.87 2.19 -12.33
CA ALA A 158 20.32 2.07 -12.13
C ALA A 158 20.60 0.81 -11.31
N ARG A 159 21.60 0.01 -11.73
CA ARG A 159 21.94 -1.27 -11.08
C ARG A 159 23.43 -1.34 -10.77
N SER A 160 23.76 -1.92 -9.63
CA SER A 160 25.15 -2.26 -9.30
C SER A 160 25.70 -3.30 -10.28
N GLY A 161 27.02 -3.52 -10.28
CA GLY A 161 27.65 -4.55 -11.13
C GLY A 161 27.15 -5.98 -10.88
N LYS A 162 26.41 -6.23 -9.79
CA LYS A 162 25.74 -7.52 -9.49
C LYS A 162 24.27 -7.55 -9.89
N GLY A 163 23.76 -6.51 -10.55
CA GLY A 163 22.37 -6.42 -11.02
C GLY A 163 21.35 -5.92 -9.99
N VAL A 164 21.77 -5.60 -8.76
CA VAL A 164 20.89 -5.07 -7.70
C VAL A 164 20.54 -3.62 -8.01
N ALA A 165 19.26 -3.27 -7.98
CA ALA A 165 18.79 -1.89 -8.17
C ALA A 165 19.36 -0.94 -7.11
N ILE A 166 19.74 0.26 -7.54
CA ILE A 166 20.26 1.35 -6.72
C ILE A 166 19.12 2.36 -6.54
N ILE A 167 18.29 2.15 -5.53
CA ILE A 167 17.04 2.89 -5.24
C ILE A 167 16.83 3.01 -3.73
N GLY A 168 16.03 3.99 -3.30
CA GLY A 168 15.81 4.28 -1.87
C GLY A 168 15.04 3.17 -1.12
N ASP A 169 14.15 2.43 -1.79
CA ASP A 169 13.54 1.21 -1.23
C ASP A 169 13.78 -0.01 -2.13
N PRO A 170 14.47 -1.06 -1.66
CA PRO A 170 14.72 -2.25 -2.48
C PRO A 170 13.44 -3.00 -2.89
N ARG A 171 12.35 -2.89 -2.11
CA ARG A 171 11.05 -3.50 -2.47
C ARG A 171 10.47 -2.88 -3.73
N ASN A 172 10.89 -1.67 -4.09
CA ASN A 172 10.48 -1.08 -5.37
C ASN A 172 11.11 -1.76 -6.61
N ASP A 173 11.86 -2.87 -6.45
CA ASP A 173 12.29 -3.74 -7.55
C ASP A 173 11.66 -5.15 -7.50
N GLU A 174 10.69 -5.42 -6.61
CA GLU A 174 10.17 -6.78 -6.37
C GLU A 174 9.33 -7.36 -7.54
N ASN A 175 8.73 -6.49 -8.35
CA ASN A 175 7.95 -6.87 -9.52
C ASN A 175 8.05 -5.79 -10.60
N ARG A 176 7.76 -6.17 -11.85
CA ARG A 176 8.00 -5.29 -13.00
C ARG A 176 7.16 -4.02 -12.99
N VAL A 177 5.95 -4.06 -12.43
CA VAL A 177 5.08 -2.87 -12.39
C VAL A 177 5.64 -1.83 -11.43
N ILE A 178 6.03 -2.26 -10.23
CA ILE A 178 6.60 -1.36 -9.23
C ILE A 178 7.98 -0.84 -9.66
N SER A 179 8.84 -1.66 -10.26
CA SER A 179 10.16 -1.18 -10.71
C SER A 179 10.09 -0.17 -11.85
N GLN A 180 9.12 -0.31 -12.76
CA GLN A 180 8.84 0.72 -13.76
C GLN A 180 8.22 1.97 -13.14
N LEU A 181 7.37 1.84 -12.12
CA LEU A 181 6.77 2.99 -11.43
C LEU A 181 7.85 3.80 -10.68
N GLN A 182 8.77 3.12 -10.00
CA GLN A 182 9.96 3.73 -9.40
C GLN A 182 10.79 4.50 -10.43
N LEU A 183 11.05 3.89 -11.61
CA LEU A 183 11.75 4.58 -12.70
C LEU A 183 10.97 5.80 -13.20
N ALA A 184 9.64 5.73 -13.25
CA ALA A 184 8.80 6.85 -13.67
C ALA A 184 8.87 8.02 -12.68
N PHE A 185 8.90 7.78 -11.36
CA PHE A 185 9.12 8.82 -10.34
C PHE A 185 10.52 9.44 -10.43
N ILE A 186 11.57 8.61 -10.60
CA ILE A 186 12.95 9.07 -10.83
C ILE A 186 13.01 10.01 -12.05
N ARG A 187 12.39 9.59 -13.15
CA ARG A 187 12.31 10.37 -14.39
C ARG A 187 11.51 11.65 -14.24
N PHE A 188 10.37 11.58 -13.55
CA PHE A 188 9.56 12.75 -13.25
C PHE A 188 10.37 13.79 -12.47
N TYR A 189 11.12 13.38 -11.45
CA TYR A 189 12.05 14.25 -10.75
C TYR A 189 13.12 14.84 -11.68
N ASN A 190 13.78 14.02 -12.50
CA ASN A 190 14.81 14.50 -13.43
C ASN A 190 14.24 15.52 -14.44
N ALA A 191 13.01 15.33 -14.92
CA ALA A 191 12.32 16.29 -15.79
C ALA A 191 12.04 17.61 -15.06
N VAL A 192 11.53 17.56 -13.83
CA VAL A 192 11.23 18.75 -13.01
C VAL A 192 12.52 19.49 -12.64
N TYR A 193 13.58 18.77 -12.28
CA TYR A 193 14.89 19.37 -12.00
C TYR A 193 15.44 20.11 -13.22
N ALA A 194 15.38 19.50 -14.41
CA ALA A 194 15.83 20.14 -15.65
C ALA A 194 15.05 21.43 -15.96
N ASP A 195 13.73 21.42 -15.77
CA ASP A 195 12.88 22.61 -15.96
C ASP A 195 13.26 23.73 -14.98
N ILE A 196 13.50 23.40 -13.69
CA ILE A 196 13.90 24.38 -12.67
C ILE A 196 15.29 24.93 -12.97
N LYS A 197 16.26 24.07 -13.29
CA LYS A 197 17.62 24.47 -13.68
C LYS A 197 17.61 25.44 -14.86
N THR A 198 16.74 25.19 -15.83
CA THR A 198 16.59 26.03 -17.03
C THR A 198 15.89 27.35 -16.73
N SER A 199 14.80 27.32 -15.94
CA SER A 199 13.98 28.51 -15.65
C SER A 199 14.55 29.41 -14.55
N LYS A 200 15.37 28.85 -13.65
CA LYS A 200 15.99 29.54 -12.51
C LYS A 200 17.51 29.27 -12.46
N PRO A 201 18.29 29.69 -13.46
CA PRO A 201 19.71 29.35 -13.58
C PRO A 201 20.61 29.96 -12.48
N ALA A 202 20.09 30.88 -11.67
CA ALA A 202 20.79 31.46 -10.53
C ALA A 202 20.83 30.55 -9.29
N LEU A 203 19.97 29.52 -9.23
CA LEU A 203 19.94 28.58 -8.11
C LEU A 203 21.17 27.67 -8.13
N SER A 204 21.69 27.36 -6.95
CA SER A 204 22.69 26.30 -6.79
C SER A 204 22.12 24.92 -7.12
N PRO A 205 22.97 23.89 -7.33
CA PRO A 205 22.50 22.52 -7.46
C PRO A 205 21.66 22.04 -6.27
N GLU A 206 22.02 22.44 -5.05
CA GLU A 206 21.30 22.13 -3.81
C GLU A 206 19.93 22.81 -3.75
N GLU A 207 19.85 24.09 -4.10
CA GLU A 207 18.58 24.84 -4.13
C GLU A 207 17.66 24.29 -5.22
N THR A 208 18.21 23.93 -6.38
CA THR A 208 17.46 23.27 -7.47
C THR A 208 16.94 21.91 -7.03
N TYR A 209 17.77 21.11 -6.33
CA TYR A 209 17.38 19.82 -5.76
C TYR A 209 16.22 19.96 -4.79
N ALA A 210 16.33 20.88 -3.83
CA ALA A 210 15.30 21.11 -2.82
C ALA A 210 13.96 21.56 -3.45
N GLU A 211 14.00 22.48 -4.41
CA GLU A 211 12.82 22.94 -5.14
C GLU A 211 12.19 21.81 -5.97
N ALA A 212 13.00 21.00 -6.65
CA ALA A 212 12.54 19.88 -7.47
C ALA A 212 11.93 18.77 -6.59
N LYS A 213 12.60 18.36 -5.51
CA LYS A 213 12.09 17.39 -4.53
C LYS A 213 10.76 17.86 -3.96
N ARG A 214 10.66 19.11 -3.51
CA ARG A 214 9.39 19.68 -3.00
C ARG A 214 8.29 19.64 -4.06
N THR A 215 8.59 20.07 -5.28
CA THR A 215 7.61 20.11 -6.37
C THR A 215 7.09 18.70 -6.70
N VAL A 216 7.98 17.72 -6.84
CA VAL A 216 7.61 16.32 -7.09
C VAL A 216 6.75 15.75 -5.97
N THR A 217 7.18 15.97 -4.73
CA THR A 217 6.49 15.47 -3.53
C THR A 217 5.09 16.05 -3.41
N TRP A 218 4.91 17.36 -3.66
CA TRP A 218 3.57 17.98 -3.61
C TRP A 218 2.63 17.51 -4.72
N HIS A 219 3.15 17.20 -5.92
CA HIS A 219 2.32 16.57 -6.97
C HIS A 219 1.95 15.13 -6.62
N TYR A 220 2.85 14.38 -5.97
CA TYR A 220 2.54 13.05 -5.43
C TYR A 220 1.45 13.11 -4.36
N HIS A 221 1.55 14.01 -3.38
CA HIS A 221 0.51 14.26 -2.38
C HIS A 221 -0.83 14.62 -3.00
N TRP A 222 -0.82 15.46 -4.04
CA TRP A 222 -2.03 15.84 -4.76
C TRP A 222 -2.70 14.64 -5.42
N ILE A 223 -1.94 13.77 -6.08
CA ILE A 223 -2.45 12.53 -6.71
C ILE A 223 -3.05 11.61 -5.63
N ILE A 224 -2.41 11.49 -4.46
CA ILE A 224 -2.96 10.73 -3.32
C ILE A 224 -4.34 11.26 -2.94
N LEU A 225 -4.47 12.56 -2.70
CA LEU A 225 -5.68 13.18 -2.17
C LEU A 225 -6.81 13.30 -3.19
N ASN A 226 -6.48 13.53 -4.46
CA ASN A 226 -7.47 13.90 -5.49
C ASN A 226 -7.76 12.79 -6.50
N GLU A 227 -6.95 11.73 -6.54
CA GLU A 227 -7.14 10.62 -7.46
C GLU A 227 -7.22 9.28 -6.73
N PHE A 228 -6.19 8.92 -5.97
CA PHE A 228 -6.09 7.61 -5.29
C PHE A 228 -7.14 7.44 -4.19
N LEU A 229 -7.21 8.36 -3.22
CA LEU A 229 -8.17 8.27 -2.12
C LEU A 229 -9.62 8.34 -2.63
N PRO A 230 -10.01 9.24 -3.55
CA PRO A 230 -11.36 9.21 -4.12
C PRO A 230 -11.68 7.90 -4.86
N ALA A 231 -10.72 7.33 -5.59
CA ALA A 231 -10.92 6.07 -6.32
C ALA A 231 -11.09 4.86 -5.39
N LEU A 232 -10.48 4.85 -4.20
CA LEU A 232 -10.53 3.67 -3.32
C LEU A 232 -11.37 3.86 -2.05
N CYS A 233 -11.34 5.05 -1.45
CA CYS A 233 -12.09 5.38 -0.23
C CYS A 233 -13.43 6.08 -0.52
N GLY A 234 -13.62 6.59 -1.74
CA GLY A 234 -14.83 7.30 -2.15
C GLY A 234 -14.80 8.79 -1.81
N LYS A 235 -15.37 9.60 -2.71
CA LYS A 235 -15.32 11.07 -2.63
C LYS A 235 -15.95 11.61 -1.35
N LYS A 236 -17.06 11.02 -0.89
CA LYS A 236 -17.79 11.54 0.27
C LYS A 236 -16.97 11.50 1.56
N ILE A 237 -16.23 10.41 1.80
CA ILE A 237 -15.41 10.24 3.00
C ILE A 237 -14.22 11.17 2.96
N VAL A 238 -13.51 11.23 1.83
CA VAL A 238 -12.36 12.13 1.63
C VAL A 238 -12.77 13.59 1.84
N GLN A 239 -13.88 14.02 1.24
CA GLN A 239 -14.41 15.37 1.42
C GLN A 239 -14.89 15.65 2.84
N ASP A 240 -15.44 14.65 3.54
CA ASP A 240 -15.84 14.80 4.95
C ASP A 240 -14.63 15.08 5.83
N ILE A 241 -13.54 14.32 5.66
CA ILE A 241 -12.32 14.49 6.44
C ILE A 241 -11.66 15.84 6.12
N LEU A 242 -11.53 16.19 4.84
CA LEU A 242 -10.95 17.48 4.46
C LEU A 242 -11.79 18.69 4.91
N GLY A 243 -13.12 18.56 4.90
CA GLY A 243 -14.05 19.65 5.25
C GLY A 243 -14.33 19.78 6.76
N ASN A 244 -14.51 18.66 7.45
CA ASN A 244 -14.93 18.60 8.86
C ASN A 244 -13.81 18.16 9.80
N GLY A 245 -12.62 17.84 9.28
CA GLY A 245 -11.47 17.39 10.03
C GLY A 245 -11.47 15.89 10.33
N ARG A 246 -10.29 15.40 10.71
CA ARG A 246 -10.05 14.03 11.20
C ARG A 246 -10.71 13.80 12.57
N LYS A 247 -11.33 12.63 12.73
CA LYS A 247 -12.02 12.22 13.96
C LYS A 247 -11.31 11.09 14.70
N PHE A 248 -10.55 10.25 13.99
CA PHE A 248 -9.99 9.02 14.55
C PHE A 248 -8.47 9.04 14.57
N TYR A 249 -7.83 9.54 13.52
CA TYR A 249 -6.38 9.64 13.49
C TYR A 249 -5.93 10.98 14.09
N GLN A 250 -5.68 10.98 15.39
CA GLN A 250 -5.33 12.16 16.18
C GLN A 250 -4.07 11.90 17.01
N PRO A 251 -2.87 11.81 16.39
CA PRO A 251 -1.63 11.71 17.15
C PRO A 251 -1.43 12.95 18.03
N CYS A 252 -0.94 12.74 19.25
CA CYS A 252 -0.67 13.79 20.23
C CYS A 252 0.69 14.47 19.99
N ASN A 253 1.70 13.72 19.54
CA ASN A 253 3.07 14.23 19.42
C ASN A 253 3.62 14.14 17.99
N HIS A 254 3.64 12.95 17.42
CA HIS A 254 4.28 12.69 16.11
C HIS A 254 3.37 11.84 15.23
N PRO A 255 3.38 12.03 13.90
CA PRO A 255 2.73 11.10 13.00
C PRO A 255 3.32 9.69 13.18
N PHE A 256 2.45 8.69 13.14
CA PHE A 256 2.79 7.28 13.25
C PHE A 256 1.87 6.45 12.34
N ILE A 257 2.26 5.22 12.04
CA ILE A 257 1.42 4.29 11.28
C ILE A 257 0.62 3.40 12.23
N PRO A 258 -0.74 3.45 12.22
CA PRO A 258 -1.54 2.55 13.02
C PRO A 258 -1.50 1.10 12.53
N VAL A 259 -1.54 0.13 13.44
CA VAL A 259 -1.65 -1.29 13.06
C VAL A 259 -2.99 -1.64 12.42
N GLU A 260 -4.06 -0.92 12.76
CA GLU A 260 -5.36 -1.03 12.07
C GLU A 260 -5.24 -0.65 10.59
N PHE A 261 -4.35 0.30 10.27
CA PHE A 261 -4.02 0.67 8.90
C PHE A 261 -3.11 -0.37 8.25
N SER A 262 -1.91 -0.63 8.78
CA SER A 262 -0.88 -1.42 8.10
C SER A 262 -1.14 -2.93 8.08
N VAL A 263 -1.87 -3.45 9.06
CA VAL A 263 -2.11 -4.90 9.21
C VAL A 263 -3.50 -5.31 8.74
N ALA A 264 -4.45 -4.37 8.68
CA ALA A 264 -5.82 -4.66 8.22
C ALA A 264 -6.22 -3.79 7.03
N ALA A 265 -6.54 -2.51 7.23
CA ALA A 265 -7.23 -1.71 6.23
C ALA A 265 -6.43 -1.57 4.92
N TYR A 266 -5.14 -1.25 4.97
CA TYR A 266 -4.29 -1.03 3.79
C TYR A 266 -3.90 -2.33 3.06
N ARG A 267 -4.28 -3.50 3.60
CA ARG A 267 -4.13 -4.81 2.92
C ARG A 267 -5.26 -5.13 1.95
N PHE A 268 -6.15 -4.17 1.68
CA PHE A 268 -7.21 -4.31 0.67
C PHE A 268 -6.66 -4.65 -0.72
N GLY A 269 -5.42 -4.22 -1.04
CA GLY A 269 -4.81 -4.45 -2.34
C GLY A 269 -4.66 -5.94 -2.71
N HIS A 270 -4.52 -6.83 -1.72
CA HIS A 270 -4.30 -8.26 -1.95
C HIS A 270 -5.44 -8.99 -2.66
N THR A 271 -6.64 -8.43 -2.70
CA THR A 271 -7.80 -8.98 -3.44
C THR A 271 -8.05 -8.24 -4.75
N MET A 272 -7.57 -6.99 -4.89
CA MET A 272 -7.79 -6.19 -6.10
C MET A 272 -6.73 -6.37 -7.19
N ILE A 273 -5.59 -7.01 -6.89
CA ILE A 273 -4.57 -7.32 -7.90
C ILE A 273 -5.13 -8.34 -8.89
N ALA A 274 -5.12 -7.99 -10.18
CA ALA A 274 -5.56 -8.89 -11.24
C ALA A 274 -4.64 -10.12 -11.33
N GLN A 275 -5.24 -11.31 -11.38
CA GLN A 275 -4.52 -12.58 -11.54
C GLN A 275 -3.65 -12.60 -12.79
N ASN A 276 -4.14 -12.00 -13.87
CA ASN A 276 -3.41 -11.80 -15.10
C ASN A 276 -3.58 -10.35 -15.55
N LEU A 277 -2.49 -9.76 -16.01
CA LEU A 277 -2.45 -8.40 -16.53
C LEU A 277 -1.58 -8.34 -17.79
N LYS A 278 -1.71 -7.26 -18.55
CA LYS A 278 -0.88 -6.94 -19.72
C LYS A 278 0.02 -5.76 -19.37
N LEU A 279 1.26 -5.77 -19.88
CA LEU A 279 2.14 -4.60 -19.83
C LEU A 279 2.06 -3.73 -21.09
N LYS A 280 1.40 -4.24 -22.16
CA LYS A 280 1.34 -3.66 -23.50
C LYS A 280 -0.08 -3.69 -24.04
N LYS A 281 -0.48 -2.71 -24.86
CA LYS A 281 -1.81 -2.64 -25.51
C LYS A 281 -2.12 -3.89 -26.33
N THR A 282 -1.15 -4.34 -27.13
CA THR A 282 -1.27 -5.52 -28.00
C THR A 282 -0.62 -6.78 -27.40
N GLY A 283 -0.32 -6.76 -26.10
CA GLY A 283 0.32 -7.87 -25.39
C GLY A 283 -0.64 -8.96 -24.91
N SER A 284 -0.05 -10.11 -24.57
CA SER A 284 -0.73 -11.20 -23.87
C SER A 284 -0.85 -10.92 -22.38
N ALA A 285 -1.92 -11.43 -21.76
CA ALA A 285 -2.10 -11.34 -20.31
C ALA A 285 -1.32 -12.47 -19.64
N HIS A 286 -0.55 -12.13 -18.60
CA HIS A 286 0.21 -13.08 -17.81
C HIS A 286 0.08 -12.75 -16.32
N SER A 287 0.40 -13.71 -15.46
CA SER A 287 0.56 -13.45 -14.04
C SER A 287 1.64 -12.39 -13.80
N ILE A 288 1.49 -11.59 -12.73
CA ILE A 288 2.48 -10.56 -12.38
C ILE A 288 3.89 -11.15 -12.15
N PHE A 289 3.97 -12.41 -11.69
CA PHE A 289 5.23 -13.11 -11.44
C PHE A 289 5.66 -14.01 -12.61
N SER A 290 5.01 -13.88 -13.77
CA SER A 290 5.32 -14.69 -14.95
C SER A 290 6.71 -14.32 -15.50
N PRO A 291 7.55 -15.29 -15.91
CA PRO A 291 8.86 -15.01 -16.49
C PRO A 291 8.84 -14.06 -17.70
N GLU A 292 7.71 -13.99 -18.41
CA GLU A 292 7.44 -13.07 -19.52
C GLU A 292 7.54 -11.59 -19.13
N PHE A 293 7.24 -11.26 -17.86
CA PHE A 293 7.41 -9.92 -17.30
C PHE A 293 8.79 -9.72 -16.65
N GLY A 294 9.62 -10.76 -16.67
CA GLY A 294 10.89 -10.80 -15.96
C GLY A 294 10.72 -11.29 -14.52
N GLN A 295 11.84 -11.44 -13.83
CA GLN A 295 11.86 -11.76 -12.40
C GLN A 295 11.96 -10.47 -11.59
N GLY A 296 11.38 -10.46 -10.39
CA GLY A 296 11.67 -9.44 -9.39
C GLY A 296 13.17 -9.38 -9.10
N PHE A 297 13.65 -8.19 -8.75
CA PHE A 297 15.05 -7.91 -8.45
C PHE A 297 16.03 -8.16 -9.61
N ALA A 298 15.52 -8.22 -10.84
CA ALA A 298 16.29 -8.52 -12.03
C ALA A 298 16.12 -7.47 -13.13
N LYS A 299 17.19 -7.29 -13.91
CA LYS A 299 17.25 -6.34 -15.02
C LYS A 299 16.20 -6.60 -16.10
N ILE A 300 15.90 -5.56 -16.88
CA ILE A 300 15.12 -5.70 -18.11
C ILE A 300 15.95 -6.48 -19.14
N THR A 301 15.41 -7.59 -19.63
CA THR A 301 16.04 -8.43 -20.65
C THR A 301 15.31 -8.38 -22.00
N ASN A 302 14.09 -7.86 -22.05
CA ASN A 302 13.26 -7.81 -23.25
C ASN A 302 12.36 -6.56 -23.27
N PRO A 303 12.19 -5.87 -24.42
CA PRO A 303 11.28 -4.71 -24.53
C PRO A 303 9.81 -4.99 -24.15
N ASN A 304 9.35 -6.24 -24.23
CA ASN A 304 8.00 -6.63 -23.82
C ASN A 304 7.77 -6.51 -22.30
N GLN A 305 8.84 -6.41 -21.52
CA GLN A 305 8.77 -6.20 -20.08
C GLN A 305 8.65 -4.71 -19.70
N VAL A 306 8.73 -3.80 -20.67
CA VAL A 306 8.57 -2.35 -20.45
C VAL A 306 7.08 -2.01 -20.47
N ILE A 307 6.61 -1.19 -19.54
CA ILE A 307 5.17 -0.90 -19.42
C ILE A 307 4.74 0.22 -20.37
N GLU A 308 3.58 0.02 -20.99
CA GLU A 308 2.75 1.06 -21.58
C GLU A 308 1.72 1.51 -20.54
N TRP A 309 1.95 2.67 -19.95
CA TRP A 309 1.22 3.12 -18.76
C TRP A 309 -0.27 3.30 -18.97
N GLU A 310 -0.69 3.63 -20.19
CA GLU A 310 -2.09 3.77 -20.56
C GLU A 310 -2.88 2.45 -20.49
N VAL A 311 -2.18 1.30 -20.40
CA VAL A 311 -2.81 -0.01 -20.20
C VAL A 311 -3.18 -0.23 -18.73
N LEU A 312 -2.61 0.54 -17.80
CA LEU A 312 -2.84 0.42 -16.35
C LEU A 312 -3.52 1.64 -15.73
N PHE A 313 -3.29 2.83 -16.26
CA PHE A 313 -3.86 4.10 -15.80
C PHE A 313 -4.82 4.69 -16.83
N ASP A 314 -5.79 5.48 -16.37
CA ASP A 314 -6.79 6.09 -17.23
C ASP A 314 -6.22 7.28 -18.03
N PHE A 315 -5.90 7.05 -19.30
CA PHE A 315 -5.45 8.10 -20.21
C PHE A 315 -6.59 8.61 -21.11
N ASP A 316 -7.47 7.71 -21.52
CA ASP A 316 -8.51 7.91 -22.54
C ASP A 316 -9.75 7.02 -22.32
N GLY A 317 -9.89 6.40 -21.14
CA GLY A 317 -10.93 5.43 -20.81
C GLY A 317 -10.60 3.98 -21.17
N SER A 318 -9.50 3.69 -21.88
CA SER A 318 -9.10 2.33 -22.28
C SER A 318 -7.94 1.80 -21.44
N TYR A 319 -8.25 1.30 -20.24
CA TYR A 319 -7.27 0.73 -19.30
C TYR A 319 -7.74 -0.61 -18.70
N GLN A 320 -6.81 -1.39 -18.18
CA GLN A 320 -7.13 -2.58 -17.39
C GLN A 320 -7.66 -2.18 -16.03
N ARG A 321 -8.76 -2.82 -15.63
CA ARG A 321 -9.43 -2.55 -14.36
C ARG A 321 -8.87 -3.47 -13.27
N ALA A 322 -8.89 -2.99 -12.05
CA ALA A 322 -8.59 -3.82 -10.88
C ALA A 322 -9.65 -4.92 -10.71
N GLU A 323 -9.29 -6.04 -10.08
CA GLU A 323 -10.29 -6.97 -9.55
C GLU A 323 -11.10 -6.28 -8.45
N ARG A 324 -12.35 -6.73 -8.25
CA ARG A 324 -13.26 -6.17 -7.26
C ARG A 324 -12.66 -6.32 -5.88
N LEU A 325 -12.87 -5.31 -5.04
CA LEU A 325 -12.56 -5.45 -3.64
C LEU A 325 -13.60 -6.35 -2.98
N ASP A 326 -13.23 -7.59 -2.68
CA ASP A 326 -14.15 -8.57 -2.12
C ASP A 326 -13.53 -9.43 -1.01
N SER A 327 -14.36 -10.29 -0.40
CA SER A 327 -13.95 -11.15 0.72
C SER A 327 -13.05 -12.32 0.33
N THR A 328 -12.60 -12.39 -0.93
CA THR A 328 -11.85 -13.52 -1.48
C THR A 328 -10.52 -13.10 -2.10
N LEU A 329 -9.61 -14.07 -2.24
CA LEU A 329 -8.32 -13.91 -2.89
C LEU A 329 -8.17 -14.94 -4.00
N ALA A 330 -7.33 -14.62 -4.97
CA ALA A 330 -6.89 -15.56 -5.99
C ALA A 330 -6.32 -16.84 -5.34
N PRO A 331 -6.64 -18.05 -5.85
CA PRO A 331 -6.18 -19.31 -5.28
C PRO A 331 -4.65 -19.41 -5.12
N ALA A 332 -3.91 -18.76 -6.02
CA ALA A 332 -2.44 -18.70 -5.98
C ALA A 332 -1.90 -17.99 -4.72
N LEU A 333 -2.67 -17.04 -4.15
CA LEU A 333 -2.30 -16.34 -2.91
C LEU A 333 -2.63 -17.16 -1.65
N LEU A 334 -3.45 -18.20 -1.77
CA LEU A 334 -3.77 -19.11 -0.66
C LEU A 334 -2.82 -20.32 -0.58
N ASP A 335 -1.91 -20.46 -1.55
CA ASP A 335 -1.00 -21.60 -1.69
C ASP A 335 0.33 -21.12 -2.31
N LEU A 336 1.07 -20.27 -1.59
CA LEU A 336 2.27 -19.62 -2.07
C LEU A 336 3.41 -20.66 -2.26
N PRO A 337 3.91 -20.87 -3.50
CA PRO A 337 4.90 -21.91 -3.78
C PRO A 337 6.30 -21.59 -3.26
N PHE A 338 6.57 -20.32 -2.96
CA PHE A 338 7.87 -19.83 -2.52
C PHE A 338 8.05 -19.81 -0.98
N VAL A 339 7.02 -20.18 -0.22
CA VAL A 339 7.12 -20.32 1.24
C VAL A 339 7.54 -21.75 1.59
N PRO A 340 8.78 -21.97 2.09
CA PRO A 340 9.29 -23.31 2.38
C PRO A 340 8.77 -23.81 3.74
N SER A 341 7.46 -23.99 3.86
CA SER A 341 6.83 -24.59 5.04
C SER A 341 6.06 -25.86 4.66
N PRO A 342 6.10 -26.93 5.47
CA PRO A 342 5.22 -28.08 5.28
C PRO A 342 3.77 -27.80 5.74
N ASP A 343 3.54 -26.74 6.53
CA ASP A 343 2.20 -26.34 6.98
C ASP A 343 1.49 -25.54 5.87
N PRO A 344 0.34 -26.02 5.34
CA PRO A 344 -0.45 -25.27 4.37
C PRO A 344 -0.89 -23.88 4.87
N ASP A 345 -1.09 -23.73 6.18
CA ASP A 345 -1.51 -22.45 6.76
C ASP A 345 -0.42 -21.38 6.61
N ASP A 346 0.84 -21.77 6.67
CA ASP A 346 1.97 -20.85 6.48
C ASP A 346 2.12 -20.39 5.04
N LYS A 347 1.58 -21.16 4.08
CA LYS A 347 1.56 -20.84 2.65
C LYS A 347 0.40 -19.97 2.23
N SER A 348 -0.65 -19.85 3.05
CA SER A 348 -1.78 -18.96 2.74
C SER A 348 -1.49 -17.52 3.16
N LEU A 349 -1.48 -16.60 2.20
CA LEU A 349 -1.39 -15.16 2.48
C LEU A 349 -2.53 -14.69 3.39
N ALA A 350 -3.74 -15.22 3.19
CA ALA A 350 -4.90 -14.88 4.01
C ALA A 350 -4.71 -15.32 5.46
N THR A 351 -4.31 -16.57 5.70
CA THR A 351 -4.05 -17.08 7.05
C THR A 351 -2.93 -16.30 7.73
N ARG A 352 -1.85 -15.96 7.00
CA ARG A 352 -0.77 -15.12 7.51
C ARG A 352 -1.26 -13.73 7.92
N ASN A 353 -2.04 -13.06 7.07
CA ASN A 353 -2.61 -11.74 7.36
C ASN A 353 -3.51 -11.79 8.61
N LEU A 354 -4.39 -12.79 8.70
CA LEU A 354 -5.27 -13.00 9.85
C LEU A 354 -4.49 -13.25 11.14
N ARG A 355 -3.48 -14.13 11.10
CA ARG A 355 -2.58 -14.37 12.25
C ARG A 355 -1.80 -13.11 12.65
N ARG A 356 -1.49 -12.21 11.70
CA ARG A 356 -0.84 -10.91 12.01
C ARG A 356 -1.78 -9.99 12.76
N SER A 357 -3.01 -9.86 12.29
CA SER A 357 -4.03 -9.06 12.96
C SER A 357 -4.23 -9.56 14.39
N GLN A 358 -4.24 -10.88 14.58
CA GLN A 358 -4.33 -11.49 15.90
C GLN A 358 -3.10 -11.21 16.77
N SER A 359 -1.89 -11.24 16.19
CA SER A 359 -0.66 -10.96 16.93
C SER A 359 -0.54 -9.52 17.40
N PHE A 360 -1.23 -8.59 16.73
CA PHE A 360 -1.40 -7.20 17.16
C PHE A 360 -2.67 -6.95 17.95
N LEU A 361 -3.47 -7.99 18.27
CA LEU A 361 -4.69 -7.85 19.06
C LEU A 361 -5.62 -6.75 18.51
N LEU A 362 -5.85 -6.74 17.20
CA LEU A 362 -6.76 -5.80 16.57
C LEU A 362 -8.20 -5.98 17.10
N PRO A 363 -9.01 -4.91 17.17
CA PRO A 363 -10.42 -5.04 17.52
C PRO A 363 -11.20 -5.79 16.44
N SER A 364 -12.44 -6.16 16.76
CA SER A 364 -13.35 -6.70 15.74
C SER A 364 -13.79 -5.60 14.76
N GLY A 365 -14.19 -6.00 13.57
CA GLY A 365 -14.73 -5.09 12.57
C GLY A 365 -16.01 -4.39 13.01
N GLU A 366 -16.87 -5.09 13.75
CA GLU A 366 -18.11 -4.56 14.31
C GLU A 366 -17.81 -3.45 15.33
N ASN A 367 -16.85 -3.68 16.23
CA ASN A 367 -16.43 -2.66 17.20
C ASN A 367 -15.84 -1.44 16.52
N ALA A 368 -15.03 -1.63 15.47
CA ALA A 368 -14.51 -0.52 14.66
C ALA A 368 -15.65 0.23 13.94
N ALA A 369 -16.64 -0.48 13.39
CA ALA A 369 -17.80 0.11 12.73
C ALA A 369 -18.66 0.94 13.68
N VAL A 370 -18.93 0.42 14.88
CA VAL A 370 -19.64 1.15 15.94
C VAL A 370 -18.85 2.38 16.36
N ALA A 371 -17.53 2.26 16.56
CA ALA A 371 -16.67 3.38 16.93
C ALA A 371 -16.65 4.49 15.85
N ILE A 372 -16.67 4.10 14.58
CA ILE A 372 -16.75 5.02 13.45
C ILE A 372 -18.15 5.65 13.32
N GLY A 373 -19.17 5.08 13.97
CA GLY A 373 -20.54 5.56 13.93
C GLY A 373 -21.32 5.05 12.72
N ARG A 374 -21.03 3.84 12.23
CA ARG A 374 -21.81 3.23 11.15
C ARG A 374 -23.20 2.80 11.64
N PRO A 375 -24.26 2.93 10.82
CA PRO A 375 -25.59 2.48 11.17
C PRO A 375 -25.63 0.98 11.48
N ALA A 376 -26.44 0.57 12.47
CA ALA A 376 -26.62 -0.84 12.83
C ALA A 376 -27.04 -1.71 11.63
N ALA A 377 -27.92 -1.19 10.76
CA ALA A 377 -28.37 -1.91 9.57
C ALA A 377 -27.23 -2.21 8.57
N GLU A 378 -26.21 -1.34 8.47
CA GLU A 378 -25.03 -1.63 7.65
C GLU A 378 -24.19 -2.73 8.28
N ILE A 379 -23.97 -2.66 9.60
CA ILE A 379 -23.22 -3.68 10.35
C ILE A 379 -23.90 -5.05 10.25
N ASP A 380 -25.23 -5.09 10.40
CA ASP A 380 -26.04 -6.31 10.28
C ASP A 380 -25.93 -6.91 8.86
N THR A 381 -25.95 -6.07 7.82
CA THR A 381 -25.78 -6.52 6.42
C THR A 381 -24.44 -7.21 6.21
N VAL A 382 -23.35 -6.64 6.75
CA VAL A 382 -22.00 -7.24 6.66
C VAL A 382 -21.92 -8.54 7.45
N ASN A 383 -22.50 -8.58 8.65
CA ASN A 383 -22.51 -9.77 9.51
C ASN A 383 -23.31 -10.92 8.89
N ASP A 384 -24.47 -10.65 8.31
CA ASP A 384 -25.31 -11.67 7.65
C ASP A 384 -24.58 -12.27 6.43
N PHE A 385 -23.88 -11.43 5.68
CA PHE A 385 -23.04 -11.88 4.57
C PHE A 385 -21.89 -12.79 5.06
N ILE A 386 -21.14 -12.34 6.07
CA ILE A 386 -20.04 -13.11 6.67
C ILE A 386 -20.55 -14.46 7.20
N LYS A 387 -21.67 -14.46 7.91
CA LYS A 387 -22.27 -15.68 8.46
C LYS A 387 -22.64 -16.66 7.35
N THR A 388 -23.22 -16.16 6.26
CA THR A 388 -23.56 -16.97 5.08
C THR A 388 -22.31 -17.60 4.46
N LYS A 389 -21.22 -16.83 4.33
CA LYS A 389 -19.93 -17.31 3.78
C LYS A 389 -19.21 -18.30 4.69
N THR A 390 -19.33 -18.15 6.00
CA THR A 390 -18.53 -18.94 6.97
C THR A 390 -19.24 -20.19 7.47
N SER A 391 -20.58 -20.22 7.50
CA SER A 391 -21.38 -21.36 8.00
C SER A 391 -21.02 -22.71 7.37
N PRO A 392 -20.72 -22.81 6.05
CA PRO A 392 -20.33 -24.09 5.43
C PRO A 392 -18.92 -24.58 5.78
N HIS A 393 -18.08 -23.76 6.43
CA HIS A 393 -16.63 -23.98 6.51
C HIS A 393 -16.09 -24.23 7.94
N ASN A 394 -16.97 -24.47 8.93
CA ASN A 394 -16.59 -24.66 10.33
C ASN A 394 -15.71 -23.53 10.87
N VAL A 395 -16.13 -22.29 10.60
CA VAL A 395 -15.46 -21.06 11.07
C VAL A 395 -16.34 -20.42 12.14
N ASP A 396 -15.83 -20.30 13.37
CA ASP A 396 -16.54 -19.66 14.48
C ASP A 396 -16.07 -18.21 14.67
N LEU A 397 -16.94 -17.26 14.32
CA LEU A 397 -16.76 -15.82 14.52
C LEU A 397 -17.80 -15.24 15.48
N SER A 398 -18.37 -16.05 16.36
CA SER A 398 -19.42 -15.61 17.30
C SER A 398 -18.96 -14.50 18.26
N ALA A 399 -17.66 -14.41 18.53
CA ALA A 399 -17.05 -13.35 19.35
C ALA A 399 -16.79 -12.03 18.58
N GLY A 400 -16.98 -12.03 17.26
CA GLY A 400 -16.71 -10.90 16.36
C GLY A 400 -15.82 -11.29 15.17
N THR A 401 -15.85 -10.45 14.15
CA THR A 401 -15.12 -10.67 12.89
C THR A 401 -13.74 -10.01 12.93
N PRO A 402 -12.65 -10.71 12.52
CA PRO A 402 -11.34 -10.09 12.31
C PRO A 402 -11.42 -8.86 11.42
N LEU A 403 -10.86 -7.73 11.87
CA LEU A 403 -10.99 -6.41 11.22
C LEU A 403 -10.70 -6.44 9.71
N TRP A 404 -9.62 -7.12 9.29
CA TRP A 404 -9.30 -7.23 7.87
C TRP A 404 -10.42 -7.92 7.07
N TYR A 405 -10.93 -9.05 7.55
CA TYR A 405 -12.00 -9.78 6.87
C TYR A 405 -13.31 -8.99 6.86
N TYR A 406 -13.63 -8.29 7.94
CA TYR A 406 -14.79 -7.39 7.99
C TYR A 406 -14.69 -6.28 6.93
N ILE A 407 -13.53 -5.63 6.79
CA ILE A 407 -13.31 -4.57 5.79
C ILE A 407 -13.50 -5.10 4.36
N LEU A 408 -13.01 -6.31 4.09
CA LEU A 408 -13.21 -6.96 2.78
C LEU A 408 -14.68 -7.31 2.52
N ALA A 409 -15.37 -7.86 3.52
CA ALA A 409 -16.79 -8.15 3.43
C ALA A 409 -17.63 -6.88 3.25
N GLU A 410 -17.34 -5.84 4.03
CA GLU A 410 -17.97 -4.51 3.92
C GLU A 410 -17.81 -3.93 2.52
N ALA A 411 -16.61 -4.03 1.94
CA ALA A 411 -16.39 -3.61 0.57
C ALA A 411 -17.21 -4.42 -0.45
N GLU A 412 -17.37 -5.73 -0.24
CA GLU A 412 -18.13 -6.60 -1.16
C GLU A 412 -19.63 -6.31 -1.15
N VAL A 413 -20.22 -6.07 0.03
CA VAL A 413 -21.69 -5.93 0.16
C VAL A 413 -22.19 -4.49 0.26
N ILE A 414 -21.38 -3.56 0.78
CA ILE A 414 -21.69 -2.13 0.84
C ILE A 414 -20.86 -1.39 -0.20
N GLY A 415 -19.54 -1.46 -0.09
CA GLY A 415 -18.60 -0.86 -1.04
C GLY A 415 -18.42 0.65 -0.91
N ARG A 416 -17.79 1.23 -1.94
CA ARG A 416 -17.28 2.61 -1.95
C ARG A 416 -18.41 3.64 -1.86
N MET A 417 -18.31 4.57 -0.92
CA MET A 417 -19.31 5.63 -0.72
C MET A 417 -19.09 6.80 -1.70
N GLU A 418 -19.99 6.95 -2.67
CA GLU A 418 -19.95 8.05 -3.65
C GLU A 418 -20.67 9.30 -3.16
N SER A 419 -21.77 9.12 -2.43
CA SER A 419 -22.56 10.20 -1.83
C SER A 419 -23.20 9.74 -0.53
N GLY A 420 -23.95 10.62 0.16
CA GLY A 420 -24.61 10.33 1.44
C GLY A 420 -25.44 9.04 1.49
N THR A 421 -25.97 8.60 0.34
CA THR A 421 -26.85 7.43 0.23
C THR A 421 -26.45 6.48 -0.89
N SER A 422 -25.37 6.75 -1.61
CA SER A 422 -24.95 5.98 -2.79
C SER A 422 -23.66 5.23 -2.49
N PHE A 423 -23.72 3.91 -2.62
CA PHE A 423 -22.59 3.01 -2.45
C PHE A 423 -22.39 2.15 -3.69
N LEU A 424 -21.14 1.81 -3.98
CA LEU A 424 -20.74 0.98 -5.11
C LEU A 424 -20.05 -0.30 -4.60
N PRO A 425 -20.79 -1.39 -4.39
CA PRO A 425 -20.25 -2.69 -3.96
C PRO A 425 -19.10 -3.18 -4.84
N GLY A 426 -17.97 -3.51 -4.22
CA GLY A 426 -16.77 -4.04 -4.87
C GLY A 426 -15.92 -3.04 -5.66
N GLU A 427 -16.33 -1.77 -5.76
CA GLU A 427 -15.54 -0.72 -6.47
C GLU A 427 -14.44 -0.08 -5.62
N GLY A 428 -14.38 -0.38 -4.32
CA GLY A 428 -13.43 0.20 -3.38
C GLY A 428 -13.84 -0.10 -1.94
N LEU A 429 -13.10 0.46 -0.99
CA LEU A 429 -13.28 0.24 0.44
C LEU A 429 -14.69 0.64 0.88
N GLY A 430 -15.29 -0.21 1.71
CA GLY A 430 -16.46 0.17 2.49
C GLY A 430 -16.16 1.26 3.52
N PRO A 431 -17.18 1.84 4.16
CA PRO A 431 -17.00 2.99 5.05
C PRO A 431 -15.98 2.83 6.18
N VAL A 432 -15.89 1.66 6.83
CA VAL A 432 -14.90 1.41 7.89
C VAL A 432 -13.49 1.41 7.31
N GLY A 433 -13.26 0.62 6.27
CA GLY A 433 -11.94 0.54 5.62
C GLY A 433 -11.51 1.90 5.06
N ALA A 434 -12.42 2.59 4.37
CA ALA A 434 -12.19 3.88 3.76
C ALA A 434 -11.87 4.96 4.80
N THR A 435 -12.57 4.97 5.93
CA THR A 435 -12.30 5.91 7.02
C THR A 435 -10.91 5.68 7.61
N ILE A 436 -10.53 4.44 7.92
CA ILE A 436 -9.19 4.12 8.46
C ILE A 436 -8.09 4.57 7.49
N VAL A 437 -8.23 4.24 6.20
CA VAL A 437 -7.21 4.57 5.19
C VAL A 437 -7.12 6.08 4.95
N ALA A 438 -8.25 6.76 4.74
CA ALA A 438 -8.28 8.18 4.44
C ALA A 438 -7.85 9.03 5.64
N GLU A 439 -8.30 8.72 6.86
CA GLU A 439 -7.90 9.44 8.09
C GLU A 439 -6.39 9.40 8.30
N VAL A 440 -5.77 8.24 8.08
CA VAL A 440 -4.31 8.09 8.25
C VAL A 440 -3.58 8.84 7.15
N LEU A 441 -3.86 8.58 5.87
CA LEU A 441 -3.12 9.23 4.78
C LEU A 441 -3.30 10.76 4.75
N ILE A 442 -4.52 11.25 4.96
CA ILE A 442 -4.78 12.70 5.09
C ILE A 442 -4.04 13.25 6.31
N GLY A 443 -4.06 12.52 7.43
CA GLY A 443 -3.39 12.96 8.65
C GLY A 443 -1.88 13.02 8.55
N LEU A 444 -1.24 12.06 7.87
CA LEU A 444 0.20 12.11 7.59
C LEU A 444 0.55 13.38 6.81
N LEU A 445 -0.28 13.77 5.83
CA LEU A 445 -0.09 15.00 5.07
C LEU A 445 -0.37 16.26 5.90
N GLU A 446 -1.42 16.30 6.71
CA GLU A 446 -1.74 17.47 7.54
C GLU A 446 -0.69 17.74 8.63
N LEU A 447 -0.05 16.69 9.14
CA LEU A 447 0.91 16.77 10.24
C LEU A 447 2.36 16.95 9.80
N ASP A 448 2.64 16.84 8.49
CA ASP A 448 3.95 17.08 7.92
C ASP A 448 4.05 18.53 7.43
N GLU A 449 4.93 19.31 8.07
CA GLU A 449 5.22 20.70 7.72
C GLU A 449 5.90 20.86 6.35
N ASN A 450 6.35 19.77 5.72
CA ASN A 450 6.89 19.77 4.37
C ASN A 450 5.87 19.33 3.32
N SER A 451 4.72 18.79 3.73
CA SER A 451 3.61 18.45 2.85
C SER A 451 2.88 19.70 2.40
N TYR A 452 2.29 19.70 1.20
CA TYR A 452 1.50 20.84 0.75
C TYR A 452 0.29 21.07 1.68
N LEU A 453 -0.29 20.01 2.24
CA LEU A 453 -1.47 20.15 3.10
C LEU A 453 -1.12 20.75 4.47
N GLY A 454 0.07 20.44 5.00
CA GLY A 454 0.58 20.99 6.27
C GLY A 454 1.22 22.36 6.15
N SER A 455 1.83 22.68 5.00
CA SER A 455 2.57 23.94 4.78
C SER A 455 1.79 25.01 4.01
N ASN A 456 1.03 24.64 2.99
CA ASN A 456 0.34 25.55 2.09
C ASN A 456 -0.92 24.89 1.51
N ARG A 457 -1.97 24.84 2.32
CA ARG A 457 -3.24 24.20 1.98
C ARG A 457 -3.94 24.79 0.74
N ASP A 458 -3.58 26.01 0.34
CA ASP A 458 -4.07 26.69 -0.85
C ASP A 458 -3.25 26.34 -2.12
N TRP A 459 -2.19 25.55 -1.99
CA TRP A 459 -1.38 25.13 -3.12
C TRP A 459 -2.20 24.32 -4.12
N THR A 460 -1.96 24.58 -5.41
CA THR A 460 -2.51 23.81 -6.52
C THR A 460 -1.37 23.38 -7.46
N PRO A 461 -1.52 22.27 -8.21
CA PRO A 461 -0.49 21.77 -9.11
C PRO A 461 0.05 22.84 -10.04
N THR A 462 1.38 22.92 -10.12
CA THR A 462 2.11 23.93 -10.89
C THR A 462 2.59 23.40 -12.25
N LEU A 463 2.58 22.08 -12.42
CA LEU A 463 2.96 21.42 -13.68
C LEU A 463 1.77 21.18 -14.62
N SER A 464 0.62 21.80 -14.33
CA SER A 464 -0.59 21.75 -15.15
C SER A 464 -1.22 23.13 -15.27
N SER A 465 -1.70 23.47 -16.46
CA SER A 465 -2.38 24.74 -16.73
C SER A 465 -3.81 24.79 -16.19
N THR A 466 -4.42 23.64 -15.89
CA THR A 466 -5.82 23.54 -15.44
C THR A 466 -5.98 23.45 -13.92
N LYS A 467 -4.88 23.55 -13.16
CA LYS A 467 -4.84 23.32 -11.70
C LYS A 467 -5.36 21.93 -11.26
N THR A 468 -5.40 20.98 -12.19
CA THR A 468 -5.67 19.57 -11.94
C THR A 468 -4.43 18.78 -12.33
N TYR A 469 -4.11 17.74 -11.57
CA TYR A 469 -2.98 16.88 -11.87
C TYR A 469 -3.30 15.45 -11.48
N SER A 470 -3.03 14.51 -12.37
CA SER A 470 -3.26 13.08 -12.18
C SER A 470 -1.99 12.28 -12.44
N MET A 471 -2.05 10.98 -12.17
CA MET A 471 -0.98 10.04 -12.50
C MET A 471 -0.67 10.05 -14.00
N LYS A 472 -1.67 10.29 -14.87
CA LYS A 472 -1.44 10.49 -16.30
C LYS A 472 -0.45 11.63 -16.57
N ASP A 473 -0.63 12.76 -15.89
CA ASP A 473 0.21 13.95 -16.09
C ASP A 473 1.64 13.68 -15.61
N LEU A 474 1.79 13.01 -14.46
CA LEU A 474 3.09 12.58 -13.93
C LEU A 474 3.81 11.66 -14.91
N LEU A 475 3.13 10.60 -15.36
CA LEU A 475 3.70 9.60 -16.26
C LEU A 475 4.04 10.23 -17.62
N THR A 476 3.21 11.14 -18.13
CA THR A 476 3.51 11.90 -19.35
C THR A 476 4.74 12.79 -19.17
N LYS A 477 4.83 13.52 -18.04
CA LYS A 477 5.98 14.38 -17.74
C LYS A 477 7.27 13.57 -17.58
N SER A 478 7.20 12.37 -17.00
CA SER A 478 8.34 11.46 -16.83
C SER A 478 9.02 11.10 -18.16
N LEU A 479 8.28 11.07 -19.27
CA LEU A 479 8.83 10.79 -20.60
C LEU A 479 9.69 11.94 -21.16
N THR A 480 9.59 13.14 -20.56
CA THR A 480 10.40 14.31 -20.94
C THR A 480 11.72 14.42 -20.17
N ALA A 481 12.01 13.44 -19.31
CA ALA A 481 13.23 13.43 -18.50
C ALA A 481 14.48 13.53 -19.39
N VAL A 482 15.36 14.46 -19.02
CA VAL A 482 16.69 14.55 -19.63
C VAL A 482 17.56 13.46 -19.02
N GLU A 483 18.21 12.67 -19.87
CA GLU A 483 19.19 11.66 -19.46
C GLU A 483 20.57 12.26 -19.69
N ILE A 484 21.37 12.37 -18.61
CA ILE A 484 22.68 13.04 -18.57
C ILE A 484 23.80 12.08 -18.95
#